data_AF-A0A179DRR9-F1
#
_entry.id   AF-A0A179DRR9-F1
#
_cell.length_a   1.000
_cell.length_b   1.000
_cell.length_c   1.000
_cell.angle_alpha   90.00
_cell.angle_beta   90.00
_cell.angle_gamma   90.00
#
_symmetry.space_group_name_H-M   'P 1'
#
loop_
_entity.id
_entity.type
_entity.pdbx_description
1 polymer ?
#
loop_
_entity_poly.entity_id
_entity_poly.type
_entity_poly.pdbx_seq_one_letter_code
_entity_poly.pdbx_strand_id
1 'polypeptide(L)'
;MKYFLILLTLTSLNLKAQTDLNFNKRFVECEDKWVAFQINKDSSYNYGFIYIDPTAGLTLNFEGSFKINSNFKFIPKKLDKTSMKVRLQANNVKVALIPEGKLEELEVKIIPDWLKLYKSDSNSIQRLYNLGYMYNGWNECSKGLTFLLKANEINSEFKGLAVELAFSYNCLGDYEKAVKVLQKALSTNPTDAYVNKELIYAQLKSGKLEDASKSCKEALAICKDTSYNGENCYNLLYTFYEKKDKENFSIWLEETKKWSSSNAELTKSIKTMENNI
;
A
#
# COMPACT_ATOMS: atom_id res chain seq x y z
N MET A 1 22.78 -67.86 -11.19
CA MET A 1 23.23 -66.58 -10.60
C MET A 1 23.34 -65.54 -11.71
N LYS A 2 22.40 -64.59 -11.81
CA LYS A 2 22.48 -63.46 -12.74
C LYS A 2 22.95 -62.23 -11.95
N TYR A 3 24.12 -61.69 -12.28
CA TYR A 3 24.63 -60.46 -11.70
C TYR A 3 23.86 -59.28 -12.30
N PHE A 4 23.19 -58.51 -11.46
CA PHE A 4 22.55 -57.25 -11.83
C PHE A 4 23.60 -56.14 -11.72
N LEU A 5 24.04 -55.60 -12.85
CA LEU A 5 24.94 -54.45 -12.90
C LEU A 5 24.11 -53.18 -12.73
N ILE A 6 24.17 -52.55 -11.56
CA ILE A 6 23.51 -51.26 -11.31
C ILE A 6 24.42 -50.15 -11.84
N LEU A 7 24.00 -49.55 -12.96
CA LEU A 7 24.65 -48.39 -13.56
C LEU A 7 24.29 -47.13 -12.75
N LEU A 8 25.19 -46.70 -11.87
CA LEU A 8 25.08 -45.41 -11.17
C LEU A 8 25.29 -44.28 -12.18
N THR A 9 24.19 -43.62 -12.55
CA THR A 9 24.24 -42.37 -13.30
C THR A 9 24.64 -41.25 -12.34
N LEU A 10 25.90 -40.82 -12.43
CA LEU A 10 26.36 -39.58 -11.81
C LEU A 10 25.66 -38.41 -12.50
N THR A 11 24.55 -37.96 -11.93
CA THR A 11 23.97 -36.66 -12.26
C THR A 11 24.95 -35.60 -11.76
N SER A 12 25.68 -34.99 -12.68
CA SER A 12 26.49 -33.80 -12.39
C SER A 12 25.52 -32.68 -11.98
N LEU A 13 25.36 -32.49 -10.67
CA LEU A 13 24.80 -31.26 -10.12
C LEU A 13 25.73 -30.14 -10.55
N ASN A 14 25.35 -29.42 -11.60
CA ASN A 14 25.90 -28.09 -11.87
C ASN A 14 25.48 -27.20 -10.69
N LEU A 15 26.30 -27.17 -9.63
CA LEU A 15 26.32 -26.12 -8.63
C LEU A 15 26.71 -24.83 -9.35
N LYS A 16 25.74 -24.20 -10.02
CA LYS A 16 25.80 -22.76 -10.20
C LYS A 16 25.73 -22.20 -8.78
N ALA A 17 26.88 -21.85 -8.22
CA ALA A 17 26.96 -20.92 -7.12
C ALA A 17 26.45 -19.57 -7.64
N GLN A 18 25.14 -19.49 -7.77
CA GLN A 18 24.42 -18.25 -7.99
C GLN A 18 24.72 -17.43 -6.76
N THR A 19 25.21 -16.20 -6.94
CA THR A 19 25.22 -15.25 -5.83
C THR A 19 23.80 -15.22 -5.28
N ASP A 20 23.58 -15.53 -4.00
CA ASP A 20 22.26 -15.67 -3.36
C ASP A 20 21.36 -14.41 -3.42
N LEU A 21 21.80 -13.39 -4.15
CA LEU A 21 21.08 -12.15 -4.39
C LEU A 21 20.04 -12.34 -5.50
N ASN A 22 18.78 -12.49 -5.09
CA ASN A 22 17.63 -12.49 -5.98
C ASN A 22 16.93 -11.12 -5.97
N PHE A 23 17.08 -10.34 -7.04
CA PHE A 23 16.51 -8.99 -7.16
C PHE A 23 15.02 -9.02 -7.53
N ASN A 24 14.19 -9.48 -6.60
CA ASN A 24 12.75 -9.64 -6.83
C ASN A 24 11.86 -8.91 -5.80
N LYS A 25 12.43 -8.35 -4.74
CA LYS A 25 11.69 -7.67 -3.66
C LYS A 25 11.54 -6.19 -3.92
N ARG A 26 10.37 -5.64 -3.61
CA ARG A 26 10.15 -4.18 -3.50
C ARG A 26 10.59 -3.69 -2.12
N PHE A 27 10.84 -2.41 -1.98
CA PHE A 27 11.25 -1.81 -0.71
C PHE A 27 10.26 -2.06 0.44
N VAL A 28 8.95 -2.01 0.17
CA VAL A 28 7.89 -2.22 1.18
C VAL A 28 7.87 -3.64 1.75
N GLU A 29 8.46 -4.60 1.04
CA GLU A 29 8.61 -5.99 1.47
C GLU A 29 9.87 -6.22 2.31
N CYS A 30 10.72 -5.19 2.45
CA CYS A 30 12.04 -5.25 3.07
C CYS A 30 12.12 -4.42 4.36
N GLU A 31 11.00 -4.18 5.06
CA GLU A 31 11.04 -3.53 6.37
C GLU A 31 11.92 -4.34 7.35
N ASP A 32 12.81 -3.63 8.03
CA ASP A 32 13.78 -4.15 8.98
C ASP A 32 14.70 -5.21 8.37
N LYS A 33 15.13 -5.00 7.11
CA LYS A 33 16.00 -5.92 6.38
C LYS A 33 17.17 -5.21 5.71
N TRP A 34 18.29 -5.92 5.64
CA TRP A 34 19.42 -5.59 4.78
C TRP A 34 19.12 -5.94 3.33
N VAL A 35 19.34 -4.98 2.44
CA VAL A 35 19.09 -5.13 1.01
C VAL A 35 20.30 -4.72 0.17
N ALA A 36 20.47 -5.40 -0.95
CA ALA A 36 21.38 -5.01 -2.01
C ALA A 36 20.58 -4.46 -3.20
N PHE A 37 21.09 -3.39 -3.80
CA PHE A 37 20.61 -2.82 -5.06
C PHE A 37 21.32 -3.49 -6.23
N GLN A 38 20.73 -3.40 -7.43
CA GLN A 38 21.33 -3.98 -8.64
C GLN A 38 22.76 -3.48 -8.86
N ILE A 39 23.57 -4.31 -9.52
CA ILE A 39 24.98 -4.04 -9.74
C ILE A 39 25.21 -2.72 -10.50
N ASN A 40 26.14 -1.92 -10.01
CA ASN A 40 26.56 -0.66 -10.61
C ASN A 40 27.58 -0.90 -11.75
N LYS A 41 27.86 0.14 -12.53
CA LYS A 41 28.85 0.11 -13.63
C LYS A 41 30.27 -0.26 -13.17
N ASP A 42 30.62 -0.01 -11.91
CA ASP A 42 31.91 -0.35 -11.31
C ASP A 42 31.97 -1.77 -10.74
N SER A 43 30.96 -2.60 -11.06
CA SER A 43 30.77 -3.97 -10.59
C SER A 43 30.60 -4.09 -9.06
N SER A 44 30.10 -3.05 -8.40
CA SER A 44 29.72 -3.07 -6.99
C SER A 44 28.20 -3.09 -6.79
N TYR A 45 27.76 -3.60 -5.65
CA TYR A 45 26.38 -3.55 -5.19
C TYR A 45 26.26 -2.51 -4.08
N ASN A 46 25.39 -1.52 -4.25
CA ASN A 46 25.01 -0.64 -3.16
C ASN A 46 24.15 -1.42 -2.14
N TYR A 47 24.32 -1.15 -0.85
CA TYR A 47 23.53 -1.83 0.18
C TYR A 47 23.20 -0.93 1.37
N GLY A 48 22.16 -1.33 2.09
CA GLY A 48 21.71 -0.63 3.28
C GLY A 48 20.59 -1.38 3.99
N PHE A 49 20.12 -0.79 5.08
CA PHE A 49 19.04 -1.32 5.90
C PHE A 49 17.76 -0.53 5.66
N ILE A 50 16.69 -1.20 5.22
CA ILE A 50 15.38 -0.56 5.05
C ILE A 50 14.62 -0.66 6.37
N TYR A 51 14.03 0.44 6.81
CA TYR A 51 13.21 0.52 8.02
C TYR A 51 12.12 1.58 7.86
N ILE A 52 11.19 1.62 8.82
CA ILE A 52 10.14 2.63 8.87
C ILE A 52 10.49 3.72 9.90
N ASP A 53 10.92 4.87 9.39
CA ASP A 53 11.07 6.08 10.18
C ASP A 53 9.67 6.65 10.53
N PRO A 54 9.36 6.97 11.81
CA PRO A 54 8.06 7.50 12.21
C PRO A 54 7.64 8.80 11.52
N THR A 55 8.60 9.60 11.08
CA THR A 55 8.38 10.91 10.45
C THR A 55 8.62 10.85 8.95
N ALA A 56 9.67 10.16 8.51
CA ALA A 56 10.07 10.12 7.11
C ALA A 56 9.47 8.96 6.31
N GLY A 57 8.89 7.96 6.98
CA GLY A 57 8.31 6.78 6.34
C GLY A 57 9.36 5.76 5.90
N LEU A 58 9.12 5.11 4.76
CA LEU A 58 10.03 4.10 4.19
C LEU A 58 11.42 4.71 3.96
N THR A 59 12.42 4.22 4.67
CA THR A 59 13.75 4.83 4.72
C THR A 59 14.83 3.79 4.56
N LEU A 60 15.84 4.10 3.75
CA LEU A 60 17.09 3.34 3.65
C LEU A 60 18.15 4.02 4.52
N ASN A 61 18.72 3.30 5.47
CA ASN A 61 20.04 3.62 6.02
C ASN A 61 21.09 3.04 5.08
N PHE A 62 21.66 3.88 4.22
CA PHE A 62 22.67 3.48 3.25
C PHE A 62 24.02 3.30 3.95
N GLU A 63 24.63 2.13 3.76
CA GLU A 63 25.84 1.72 4.50
C GLU A 63 27.10 1.79 3.63
N GLY A 64 26.95 1.57 2.33
CA GLY A 64 28.03 1.64 1.36
C GLY A 64 27.79 0.71 0.17
N SER A 65 28.88 0.18 -0.37
CA SER A 65 28.83 -0.82 -1.44
C SER A 65 29.64 -2.07 -1.10
N PHE A 66 29.45 -3.15 -1.85
CA PHE A 66 30.31 -4.33 -1.76
C PHE A 66 30.56 -4.94 -3.14
N LYS A 67 31.66 -5.69 -3.26
CA LYS A 67 31.92 -6.54 -4.43
C LYS A 67 31.89 -8.00 -4.00
N ILE A 68 31.59 -8.90 -4.94
CA ILE A 68 31.65 -10.34 -4.71
C ILE A 68 32.91 -10.85 -5.40
N ASN A 69 33.82 -11.47 -4.64
CA ASN A 69 35.06 -12.02 -5.20
C ASN A 69 34.85 -13.42 -5.80
N SER A 70 35.91 -14.02 -6.34
CA SER A 70 35.88 -15.36 -6.95
C SER A 70 35.43 -16.49 -6.02
N ASN A 71 35.52 -16.28 -4.70
CA ASN A 71 35.14 -17.24 -3.67
C ASN A 71 33.73 -16.95 -3.11
N PHE A 72 32.92 -16.15 -3.82
CA PHE A 72 31.58 -15.71 -3.40
C PHE A 72 31.55 -14.94 -2.08
N LYS A 73 32.69 -14.38 -1.65
CA LYS A 73 32.78 -13.55 -0.44
C LYS A 73 32.44 -12.10 -0.78
N PHE A 74 31.64 -11.48 0.07
CA PHE A 74 31.25 -10.08 0.00
C PHE A 74 32.37 -9.25 0.61
N ILE A 75 32.88 -8.29 -0.16
CA ILE A 75 33.98 -7.42 0.23
C ILE A 75 33.40 -6.00 0.36
N PRO A 76 33.15 -5.51 1.58
CA PRO A 76 32.49 -4.22 1.79
C PRO A 76 33.43 -3.05 1.54
N LYS A 77 32.83 -1.94 1.11
CA LYS A 77 33.38 -0.59 1.08
C LYS A 77 32.37 0.33 1.77
N LYS A 78 32.57 0.56 3.07
CA LYS A 78 31.69 1.40 3.90
C LYS A 78 31.86 2.89 3.57
N LEU A 79 30.83 3.67 3.88
CA LEU A 79 30.93 5.13 3.88
C LEU A 79 31.85 5.63 5.00
N ASP A 80 32.58 6.72 4.72
CA ASP A 80 33.44 7.36 5.71
C ASP A 80 32.59 8.11 6.76
N LYS A 81 32.44 7.50 7.95
CA LYS A 81 31.85 8.01 9.22
C LYS A 81 30.48 8.73 9.17
N THR A 82 29.86 8.87 8.02
CA THR A 82 28.60 9.58 7.82
C THR A 82 27.49 8.59 7.52
N SER A 83 26.46 8.56 8.38
CA SER A 83 25.24 7.80 8.09
C SER A 83 24.43 8.55 7.03
N MET A 84 24.20 7.93 5.88
CA MET A 84 23.34 8.49 4.83
C MET A 84 21.95 7.86 4.92
N LYS A 85 20.93 8.68 5.20
CA LYS A 85 19.53 8.24 5.25
C LYS A 85 18.79 8.76 4.03
N VAL A 86 18.15 7.86 3.30
CA VAL A 86 17.44 8.18 2.06
C VAL A 86 15.99 7.78 2.20
N ARG A 87 15.07 8.73 2.01
CA ARG A 87 13.63 8.42 1.91
C ARG A 87 13.40 7.65 0.62
N LEU A 88 12.77 6.49 0.74
CA LEU A 88 12.39 5.66 -0.38
C LEU A 88 10.94 5.94 -0.78
N GLN A 89 10.65 5.81 -2.07
CA GLN A 89 9.28 5.77 -2.58
C GLN A 89 8.82 4.32 -2.66
N ALA A 90 7.57 4.04 -2.29
CA ALA A 90 6.97 2.74 -2.55
C ALA A 90 6.75 2.58 -4.06
N ASN A 91 7.73 1.98 -4.73
CA ASN A 91 7.74 1.78 -6.16
C ASN A 91 8.18 0.35 -6.51
N ASN A 92 8.32 0.08 -7.81
CA ASN A 92 8.66 -1.24 -8.32
C ASN A 92 10.16 -1.49 -8.47
N VAL A 93 11.03 -0.64 -7.90
CA VAL A 93 12.47 -0.90 -7.88
C VAL A 93 12.72 -2.21 -7.13
N LYS A 94 13.50 -3.08 -7.77
CA LYS A 94 13.80 -4.41 -7.25
C LYS A 94 15.14 -4.45 -6.54
N VAL A 95 15.11 -4.95 -5.32
CA VAL A 95 16.28 -5.22 -4.49
C VAL A 95 16.35 -6.70 -4.13
N ALA A 96 17.53 -7.14 -3.74
CA ALA A 96 17.75 -8.45 -3.17
C ALA A 96 17.86 -8.34 -1.65
N LEU A 97 17.27 -9.30 -0.93
CA LEU A 97 17.60 -9.48 0.48
C LEU A 97 19.03 -10.03 0.58
N ILE A 98 19.82 -9.47 1.49
CA ILE A 98 21.16 -10.00 1.76
C ILE A 98 21.00 -11.21 2.71
N PRO A 99 21.55 -12.38 2.36
CA PRO A 99 21.49 -13.55 3.25
C PRO A 99 22.14 -13.26 4.60
N GLU A 100 21.55 -13.74 5.69
CA GLU A 100 22.06 -13.48 7.05
C GLU A 100 23.52 -13.93 7.22
N GLY A 101 23.89 -15.07 6.63
CA GLY A 101 25.28 -15.57 6.66
C GLY A 101 26.30 -14.71 5.92
N LYS A 102 25.85 -13.73 5.12
CA LYS A 102 26.73 -12.75 4.43
C LYS A 102 26.88 -11.44 5.19
N LEU A 103 26.10 -11.21 6.25
CA LEU A 103 26.14 -9.96 7.00
C LEU A 103 27.42 -9.79 7.83
N GLU A 104 28.01 -10.88 8.31
CA GLU A 104 29.31 -10.85 8.97
C GLU A 104 30.43 -10.42 8.01
N GLU A 105 30.38 -10.89 6.75
CA GLU A 105 31.34 -10.47 5.70
C GLU A 105 31.21 -8.97 5.37
N LEU A 106 30.01 -8.40 5.53
CA LEU A 106 29.74 -6.96 5.39
C LEU A 106 30.03 -6.17 6.67
N GLU A 107 30.45 -6.85 7.75
CA GLU A 107 30.72 -6.26 9.06
C GLU A 107 29.53 -5.46 9.62
N VAL A 108 28.32 -6.00 9.46
CA VAL A 108 27.08 -5.41 9.98
C VAL A 108 26.32 -6.40 10.87
N LYS A 109 25.56 -5.87 11.82
CA LYS A 109 24.65 -6.68 12.65
C LYS A 109 23.38 -7.00 11.87
N ILE A 110 22.78 -8.17 12.13
CA ILE A 110 21.47 -8.56 11.57
C ILE A 110 20.43 -7.47 11.83
N ILE A 111 20.34 -7.02 13.08
CA ILE A 111 19.53 -5.87 13.50
C ILE A 111 20.47 -4.77 14.00
N PRO A 112 20.50 -3.59 13.36
CA PRO A 112 21.36 -2.50 13.80
C PRO A 112 20.92 -1.92 15.16
N ASP A 113 21.88 -1.60 16.04
CA ASP A 113 21.57 -1.08 17.40
C ASP A 113 20.81 0.25 17.39
N TRP A 114 21.01 1.06 16.34
CA TRP A 114 20.34 2.35 16.17
C TRP A 114 18.84 2.21 15.85
N LEU A 115 18.39 1.04 15.37
CA LEU A 115 16.99 0.83 14.97
C LEU A 115 16.03 1.05 16.14
N LYS A 116 16.44 0.74 17.37
CA LYS A 116 15.62 0.93 18.58
C LYS A 116 15.14 2.37 18.77
N LEU A 117 15.91 3.35 18.28
CA LEU A 117 15.53 4.77 18.34
C LEU A 117 14.30 5.10 17.49
N TYR A 118 14.00 4.26 16.49
CA TYR A 118 12.86 4.38 15.58
C TYR A 118 11.69 3.47 15.93
N LYS A 119 11.87 2.63 16.95
CA LYS A 119 10.87 1.67 17.45
C LYS A 119 10.32 2.10 18.82
N SER A 120 10.69 3.28 19.31
CA SER A 120 10.04 3.87 20.49
C SER A 120 8.55 4.05 20.21
N ASP A 121 7.74 3.82 21.24
CA ASP A 121 6.28 4.00 21.18
C ASP A 121 5.57 3.18 20.07
N SER A 122 6.10 2.01 19.72
CA SER A 122 5.61 1.18 18.61
C SER A 122 4.13 0.78 18.71
N ASN A 123 3.56 0.85 19.92
CA ASN A 123 2.21 0.40 20.23
C ASN A 123 1.26 1.55 20.61
N SER A 124 1.67 2.83 20.55
CA SER A 124 0.68 3.90 20.70
C SER A 124 -0.31 3.88 19.55
N ILE A 125 -1.53 4.31 19.85
CA ILE A 125 -2.57 4.42 18.83
C ILE A 125 -2.15 5.32 17.66
N GLN A 126 -1.46 6.43 17.93
CA GLN A 126 -0.96 7.32 16.90
C GLN A 126 0.05 6.61 15.99
N ARG A 127 0.98 5.83 16.56
CA ARG A 127 1.99 5.09 15.80
C ARG A 127 1.34 4.00 14.95
N LEU A 128 0.42 3.23 15.51
CA LEU A 128 -0.33 2.20 14.80
C LEU A 128 -1.17 2.79 13.66
N TYR A 129 -1.88 3.88 13.92
CA TYR A 129 -2.64 4.62 12.90
C TYR A 129 -1.72 5.10 11.77
N ASN A 130 -0.59 5.75 12.09
CA ASN A 130 0.34 6.25 11.09
C ASN A 130 0.94 5.14 10.22
N LEU A 131 1.27 3.99 10.82
CA LEU A 131 1.73 2.81 10.06
C LEU A 131 0.63 2.32 9.12
N GLY A 132 -0.60 2.21 9.62
CA GLY A 132 -1.78 1.86 8.84
C GLY A 132 -1.97 2.75 7.62
N TYR A 133 -2.05 4.06 7.87
CA TYR A 133 -2.17 5.12 6.86
C TYR A 133 -1.07 5.03 5.79
N MET A 134 0.19 4.88 6.22
CA MET A 134 1.33 4.78 5.29
C MET A 134 1.25 3.53 4.41
N TYR A 135 0.92 2.37 4.99
CA TYR A 135 0.80 1.13 4.22
C TYR A 135 -0.40 1.16 3.26
N ASN A 136 -1.51 1.79 3.65
CA ASN A 136 -2.61 2.10 2.73
C ASN A 136 -2.14 2.95 1.56
N GLY A 137 -1.40 4.04 1.82
CA GLY A 137 -0.82 4.90 0.79
C GLY A 137 0.19 4.20 -0.14
N TRP A 138 0.75 3.06 0.29
CA TRP A 138 1.62 2.21 -0.53
C TRP A 138 0.89 1.05 -1.21
N ASN A 139 -0.43 1.02 -1.13
CA ASN A 139 -1.28 -0.05 -1.64
C ASN A 139 -0.99 -1.42 -1.00
N GLU A 140 -0.39 -1.43 0.20
CA GLU A 140 -0.12 -2.60 1.02
C GLU A 140 -1.24 -2.79 2.06
N CYS A 141 -2.48 -2.76 1.58
CA CYS A 141 -3.69 -2.62 2.39
C CYS A 141 -3.87 -3.74 3.43
N SER A 142 -3.42 -4.97 3.14
CA SER A 142 -3.43 -6.08 4.11
C SER A 142 -2.54 -5.79 5.34
N LYS A 143 -1.35 -5.20 5.09
CA LYS A 143 -0.43 -4.81 6.16
C LYS A 143 -0.94 -3.56 6.89
N GLY A 144 -1.51 -2.60 6.16
CA GLY A 144 -2.18 -1.43 6.73
C GLY A 144 -3.30 -1.83 7.70
N LEU A 145 -4.20 -2.70 7.25
CA LEU A 145 -5.30 -3.23 8.05
C LEU A 145 -4.83 -3.84 9.38
N THR A 146 -3.72 -4.57 9.37
CA THR A 146 -3.16 -5.20 10.58
C THR A 146 -2.82 -4.16 11.65
N PHE A 147 -2.25 -3.02 11.28
CA PHE A 147 -1.94 -1.94 12.23
C PHE A 147 -3.19 -1.17 12.67
N LEU A 148 -4.10 -0.91 11.74
CA LEU A 148 -5.33 -0.17 12.02
C LEU A 148 -6.28 -0.94 12.93
N LEU A 149 -6.35 -2.27 12.82
CA LEU A 149 -7.12 -3.10 13.74
C LEU A 149 -6.60 -3.00 15.18
N LYS A 150 -5.27 -3.01 15.36
CA LYS A 150 -4.65 -2.78 16.69
C LYS A 150 -4.94 -1.39 17.22
N ALA A 151 -4.91 -0.36 16.37
CA ALA A 151 -5.30 1.00 16.75
C ALA A 151 -6.76 1.05 17.22
N ASN A 152 -7.65 0.33 16.52
CA ASN A 152 -9.07 0.25 16.81
C ASN A 152 -9.38 -0.46 18.14
N GLU A 153 -8.58 -1.46 18.52
CA GLU A 153 -8.68 -2.12 19.83
C GLU A 153 -8.36 -1.15 20.99
N ILE A 154 -7.46 -0.18 20.78
CA ILE A 154 -7.11 0.82 21.78
C ILE A 154 -8.20 1.89 21.89
N ASN A 155 -8.59 2.50 20.76
CA ASN A 155 -9.69 3.45 20.69
C ASN A 155 -10.28 3.50 19.26
N SER A 156 -11.49 2.96 19.11
CA SER A 156 -12.20 2.92 17.83
C SER A 156 -12.67 4.27 17.29
N GLU A 157 -12.63 5.33 18.10
CA GLU A 157 -13.05 6.69 17.75
C GLU A 157 -11.86 7.62 17.44
N PHE A 158 -10.65 7.06 17.32
CA PHE A 158 -9.48 7.84 16.94
C PHE A 158 -9.70 8.54 15.59
N LYS A 159 -9.40 9.84 15.54
CA LYS A 159 -9.69 10.69 14.38
C LYS A 159 -9.03 10.12 13.11
N GLY A 160 -9.84 9.91 12.07
CA GLY A 160 -9.41 9.37 10.78
C GLY A 160 -9.32 7.84 10.71
N LEU A 161 -9.33 7.13 11.84
CA LEU A 161 -9.14 5.68 11.88
C LEU A 161 -10.22 4.91 11.10
N ALA A 162 -11.48 5.33 11.23
CA ALA A 162 -12.59 4.69 10.54
C ALA A 162 -12.43 4.73 9.01
N VAL A 163 -11.94 5.85 8.48
CA VAL A 163 -11.69 6.00 7.04
C VAL A 163 -10.53 5.13 6.59
N GLU A 164 -9.43 5.11 7.34
CA GLU A 164 -8.28 4.27 6.99
C GLU A 164 -8.61 2.78 7.04
N LEU A 165 -9.41 2.34 8.03
CA LEU A 165 -9.93 0.96 8.06
C LEU A 165 -10.79 0.67 6.84
N ALA A 166 -11.70 1.57 6.50
CA ALA A 166 -12.58 1.40 5.36
C ALA A 166 -11.81 1.38 4.03
N PHE A 167 -10.78 2.21 3.90
CA PHE A 167 -9.87 2.19 2.76
C PHE A 167 -9.17 0.82 2.63
N SER A 168 -8.61 0.30 3.73
CA SER A 168 -7.99 -1.02 3.70
C SER A 168 -8.99 -2.11 3.30
N TYR A 169 -10.20 -2.08 3.86
CA TYR A 169 -11.26 -3.04 3.51
C TYR A 169 -11.67 -2.91 2.04
N ASN A 170 -11.90 -1.70 1.53
CA ASN A 170 -12.24 -1.44 0.12
C ASN A 170 -11.16 -1.97 -0.82
N CYS A 171 -9.89 -1.69 -0.52
CA CYS A 171 -8.73 -2.17 -1.29
C CYS A 171 -8.62 -3.70 -1.32
N LEU A 172 -9.06 -4.37 -0.26
CA LEU A 172 -9.09 -5.83 -0.15
C LEU A 172 -10.40 -6.46 -0.66
N GLY A 173 -11.35 -5.66 -1.13
CA GLY A 173 -12.67 -6.12 -1.60
C GLY A 173 -13.69 -6.44 -0.49
N ASP A 174 -13.34 -6.17 0.78
CA ASP A 174 -14.18 -6.38 1.97
C ASP A 174 -15.19 -5.22 2.18
N TYR A 175 -15.91 -4.84 1.12
CA TYR A 175 -16.77 -3.64 1.09
C TYR A 175 -17.83 -3.60 2.22
N GLU A 176 -18.37 -4.77 2.61
CA GLU A 176 -19.33 -4.87 3.72
C GLU A 176 -18.75 -4.41 5.06
N LYS A 177 -17.48 -4.71 5.32
CA LYS A 177 -16.81 -4.25 6.55
C LYS A 177 -16.52 -2.75 6.47
N ALA A 178 -16.14 -2.24 5.30
CA ALA A 178 -15.98 -0.82 5.06
C ALA A 178 -17.29 -0.05 5.37
N VAL A 179 -18.42 -0.50 4.82
CA VAL A 179 -19.75 0.07 5.09
C VAL A 179 -20.05 0.13 6.59
N LYS A 180 -19.85 -0.99 7.32
CA LYS A 180 -20.13 -1.04 8.77
C LYS A 180 -19.30 -0.03 9.57
N VAL A 181 -18.01 0.07 9.29
CA VAL A 181 -17.11 0.99 10.00
C VAL A 181 -17.48 2.45 9.70
N LEU A 182 -17.80 2.76 8.45
CA LEU A 182 -18.16 4.12 8.03
C LEU A 182 -19.53 4.55 8.56
N GLN A 183 -20.52 3.67 8.57
CA GLN A 183 -21.83 3.94 9.18
C GLN A 183 -21.69 4.25 10.68
N LYS A 184 -20.82 3.51 11.40
CA LYS A 184 -20.52 3.82 12.81
C LYS A 184 -19.91 5.23 12.94
N ALA A 185 -18.96 5.59 12.07
CA ALA A 185 -18.35 6.92 12.10
C ALA A 185 -19.34 8.06 11.77
N LEU A 186 -20.27 7.85 10.84
CA LEU A 186 -21.31 8.84 10.51
C LEU A 186 -22.38 8.98 11.59
N SER A 187 -22.56 7.98 12.45
CA SER A 187 -23.48 8.11 13.59
C SER A 187 -23.01 9.15 14.62
N THR A 188 -21.70 9.44 14.67
CA THR A 188 -21.12 10.46 15.55
C THR A 188 -20.89 11.79 14.83
N ASN A 189 -20.51 11.77 13.55
CA ASN A 189 -20.38 12.96 12.72
C ASN A 189 -21.03 12.76 11.34
N PRO A 190 -22.35 12.98 11.20
CA PRO A 190 -23.06 12.73 9.95
C PRO A 190 -22.65 13.69 8.81
N THR A 191 -22.06 14.84 9.15
CA THR A 191 -21.68 15.89 8.17
C THR A 191 -20.26 15.76 7.63
N ASP A 192 -19.54 14.69 7.96
CA ASP A 192 -18.20 14.43 7.43
C ASP A 192 -18.29 14.03 5.96
N ALA A 193 -17.98 14.98 5.06
CA ALA A 193 -18.09 14.78 3.62
C ALA A 193 -17.16 13.67 3.11
N TYR A 194 -15.98 13.50 3.72
CA TYR A 194 -15.02 12.49 3.31
C TYR A 194 -15.46 11.08 3.75
N VAL A 195 -15.97 10.93 4.98
CA VAL A 195 -16.54 9.66 5.44
C VAL A 195 -17.76 9.26 4.58
N ASN A 196 -18.63 10.22 4.25
CA ASN A 196 -19.76 9.99 3.35
C ASN A 196 -19.32 9.52 1.96
N LYS A 197 -18.29 10.16 1.38
CA LYS A 197 -17.71 9.76 0.09
C LYS A 197 -17.22 8.31 0.12
N GLU A 198 -16.45 7.91 1.14
CA GLU A 198 -15.98 6.53 1.26
C GLU A 198 -17.13 5.53 1.50
N LEU A 199 -18.22 5.95 2.17
CA LEU A 199 -19.40 5.10 2.38
C LEU A 199 -20.14 4.84 1.08
N ILE A 200 -20.39 5.90 0.30
CA ILE A 200 -21.05 5.81 -1.01
C ILE A 200 -20.23 4.90 -1.92
N TYR A 201 -18.90 5.06 -1.95
CA TYR A 201 -18.02 4.18 -2.70
C TYR A 201 -18.16 2.70 -2.26
N ALA A 202 -18.11 2.42 -0.96
CA ALA A 202 -18.23 1.06 -0.45
C ALA A 202 -19.61 0.43 -0.74
N GLN A 203 -20.69 1.22 -0.65
CA GLN A 203 -22.05 0.78 -1.00
C GLN A 203 -22.18 0.46 -2.50
N LEU A 204 -21.62 1.31 -3.37
CA LEU A 204 -21.58 1.04 -4.82
C LEU A 204 -20.83 -0.26 -5.13
N LYS A 205 -19.65 -0.46 -4.54
CA LYS A 205 -18.82 -1.65 -4.79
C LYS A 205 -19.40 -2.93 -4.18
N SER A 206 -20.18 -2.84 -3.12
CA SER A 206 -20.98 -3.96 -2.58
C SER A 206 -22.30 -4.20 -3.32
N GLY A 207 -22.62 -3.37 -4.33
CA GLY A 207 -23.86 -3.51 -5.11
C GLY A 207 -25.12 -2.97 -4.42
N LYS A 208 -24.98 -2.28 -3.28
CA LYS A 208 -26.08 -1.65 -2.54
C LYS A 208 -26.44 -0.28 -3.15
N LEU A 209 -26.95 -0.30 -4.37
CA LEU A 209 -27.16 0.92 -5.17
C LEU A 209 -28.22 1.86 -4.57
N GLU A 210 -29.27 1.30 -3.97
CA GLU A 210 -30.32 2.06 -3.29
C GLU A 210 -29.74 2.79 -2.08
N ASP A 211 -28.97 2.09 -1.25
CA ASP A 211 -28.28 2.69 -0.10
C ASP A 211 -27.28 3.77 -0.56
N ALA A 212 -26.48 3.50 -1.59
CA ALA A 212 -25.55 4.48 -2.16
C ALA A 212 -26.26 5.75 -2.63
N SER A 213 -27.38 5.59 -3.33
CA SER A 213 -28.19 6.72 -3.80
C SER A 213 -28.76 7.53 -2.63
N LYS A 214 -29.25 6.84 -1.59
CA LYS A 214 -29.77 7.47 -0.38
C LYS A 214 -28.66 8.25 0.35
N SER A 215 -27.54 7.60 0.65
CA SER A 215 -26.39 8.23 1.33
C SER A 215 -25.88 9.43 0.55
N CYS A 216 -25.83 9.35 -0.78
CA CYS A 216 -25.41 10.49 -1.61
C CYS A 216 -26.40 11.67 -1.51
N LYS A 217 -27.71 11.43 -1.61
CA LYS A 217 -28.72 12.48 -1.41
C LYS A 217 -28.63 13.13 -0.02
N GLU A 218 -28.44 12.33 1.02
CA GLU A 218 -28.26 12.81 2.39
C GLU A 218 -27.00 13.67 2.50
N ALA A 219 -25.86 13.20 2.00
CA ALA A 219 -24.60 13.94 2.00
C ALA A 219 -24.72 15.28 1.25
N LEU A 220 -25.37 15.30 0.08
CA LEU A 220 -25.61 16.54 -0.68
C LEU A 220 -26.47 17.56 0.09
N ALA A 221 -27.34 17.09 0.99
CA ALA A 221 -28.23 17.94 1.77
C ALA A 221 -27.59 18.46 3.07
N ILE A 222 -26.75 17.65 3.73
CA ILE A 222 -26.25 17.95 5.09
C ILE A 222 -24.79 18.41 5.14
N CYS A 223 -23.97 18.03 4.15
CA CYS A 223 -22.54 18.36 4.15
C CYS A 223 -22.31 19.77 3.59
N LYS A 224 -21.64 20.63 4.38
CA LYS A 224 -21.21 21.97 3.92
C LYS A 224 -19.98 21.91 3.01
N ASP A 225 -19.11 20.93 3.25
CA ASP A 225 -17.99 20.64 2.36
C ASP A 225 -18.52 19.89 1.13
N THR A 226 -18.43 20.56 -0.03
CA THR A 226 -18.93 20.04 -1.30
C THR A 226 -17.83 19.44 -2.18
N SER A 227 -16.59 19.30 -1.67
CA SER A 227 -15.43 18.83 -2.45
C SER A 227 -15.67 17.49 -3.15
N TYR A 228 -16.50 16.62 -2.58
CA TYR A 228 -16.74 15.26 -3.08
C TYR A 228 -18.08 15.08 -3.81
N ASN A 229 -18.90 16.13 -3.92
CA ASN A 229 -20.25 16.00 -4.48
C ASN A 229 -20.22 15.56 -5.95
N GLY A 230 -19.36 16.16 -6.76
CA GLY A 230 -19.21 15.80 -8.18
C GLY A 230 -18.75 14.34 -8.36
N GLU A 231 -17.76 13.91 -7.58
CA GLU A 231 -17.25 12.52 -7.60
C GLU A 231 -18.34 11.51 -7.20
N ASN A 232 -19.07 11.79 -6.11
CA ASN A 232 -20.11 10.91 -5.61
C ASN A 232 -21.25 10.74 -6.64
N CYS A 233 -21.76 11.84 -7.19
CA CYS A 233 -22.79 11.82 -8.22
C CYS A 233 -22.32 11.10 -9.49
N TYR A 234 -21.08 11.40 -9.94
CA TYR A 234 -20.51 10.76 -11.12
C TYR A 234 -20.35 9.25 -10.95
N ASN A 235 -19.89 8.78 -9.80
CA ASN A 235 -19.74 7.35 -9.53
C ASN A 235 -21.08 6.60 -9.56
N LEU A 236 -22.15 7.21 -9.03
CA LEU A 236 -23.51 6.69 -9.13
C LEU A 236 -23.99 6.64 -10.59
N LEU A 237 -23.90 7.77 -11.30
CA LEU A 237 -24.30 7.87 -12.70
C LEU A 237 -23.59 6.83 -13.57
N TYR A 238 -22.26 6.72 -13.43
CA TYR A 238 -21.45 5.73 -14.14
C TYR A 238 -21.86 4.30 -13.80
N THR A 239 -22.15 4.01 -12.53
CA THR A 239 -22.61 2.67 -12.12
C THR A 239 -23.96 2.31 -12.74
N PHE A 240 -24.90 3.25 -12.81
CA PHE A 240 -26.19 3.03 -13.49
C PHE A 240 -26.02 2.90 -15.01
N TYR A 241 -25.07 3.63 -15.60
CA TYR A 241 -24.70 3.48 -17.00
C TYR A 241 -24.20 2.08 -17.34
N GLU A 242 -23.23 1.57 -16.58
CA GLU A 242 -22.68 0.21 -16.75
C GLU A 242 -23.77 -0.87 -16.59
N LYS A 243 -24.76 -0.62 -15.73
CA LYS A 243 -25.91 -1.51 -15.51
C LYS A 243 -27.04 -1.34 -16.53
N LYS A 244 -26.95 -0.36 -17.44
CA LYS A 244 -28.01 0.01 -18.40
C LYS A 244 -29.33 0.38 -17.71
N ASP A 245 -29.24 0.91 -16.50
CA ASP A 245 -30.39 1.36 -15.71
C ASP A 245 -30.73 2.79 -16.12
N LYS A 246 -31.58 2.92 -17.15
CA LYS A 246 -31.96 4.21 -17.73
C LYS A 246 -32.70 5.11 -16.74
N GLU A 247 -33.51 4.53 -15.87
CA GLU A 247 -34.34 5.28 -14.91
C GLU A 247 -33.45 5.98 -13.88
N ASN A 248 -32.59 5.22 -13.20
CA ASN A 248 -31.69 5.79 -12.21
C ASN A 248 -30.58 6.65 -12.84
N PHE A 249 -30.15 6.32 -14.06
CA PHE A 249 -29.24 7.19 -14.82
C PHE A 249 -29.85 8.57 -15.03
N SER A 250 -31.10 8.67 -15.50
CA SER A 250 -31.79 9.95 -15.69
C SER A 250 -31.95 10.73 -14.39
N ILE A 251 -32.21 10.06 -13.27
CA ILE A 251 -32.33 10.71 -11.95
C ILE A 251 -31.00 11.39 -11.54
N TRP A 252 -29.87 10.71 -11.74
CA TRP A 252 -28.57 11.20 -11.30
C TRP A 252 -27.88 12.12 -12.30
N LEU A 253 -28.33 12.17 -13.55
CA LEU A 253 -27.71 12.95 -14.62
C LEU A 253 -27.64 14.45 -14.29
N GLU A 254 -28.76 15.03 -13.86
CA GLU A 254 -28.86 16.47 -13.59
C GLU A 254 -28.02 16.89 -12.37
N GLU A 255 -28.06 16.13 -11.28
CA GLU A 255 -27.20 16.39 -10.12
C GLU A 255 -25.72 16.22 -10.49
N THR A 256 -25.37 15.23 -11.30
CA THR A 256 -23.97 15.05 -11.73
C THR A 256 -23.49 16.23 -12.58
N LYS A 257 -24.31 16.71 -13.54
CA LYS A 257 -24.00 17.88 -14.37
C LYS A 257 -23.79 19.14 -13.51
N LYS A 258 -24.68 19.37 -12.54
CA LYS A 258 -24.60 20.49 -11.59
C LYS A 258 -23.28 20.51 -10.83
N TRP A 259 -22.88 19.38 -10.25
CA TRP A 259 -21.67 19.28 -9.42
C TRP A 259 -20.36 19.06 -10.19
N SER A 260 -20.43 18.82 -11.51
CA SER A 260 -19.25 18.55 -12.35
C SER A 260 -18.99 19.61 -13.44
N SER A 261 -19.79 20.69 -13.46
CA SER A 261 -19.78 21.71 -14.52
C SER A 261 -18.44 22.40 -14.75
N SER A 262 -17.59 22.50 -13.72
CA SER A 262 -16.23 23.06 -13.82
C SER A 262 -15.16 22.05 -14.26
N ASN A 263 -15.49 20.76 -14.37
CA ASN A 263 -14.58 19.70 -14.77
C ASN A 263 -14.86 19.27 -16.22
N ALA A 264 -14.01 19.70 -17.14
CA ALA A 264 -14.16 19.46 -18.57
C ALA A 264 -14.11 17.95 -18.95
N GLU A 265 -13.27 17.18 -18.26
CA GLU A 265 -13.14 15.73 -18.50
C GLU A 265 -14.41 14.98 -18.09
N LEU A 266 -14.92 15.26 -16.87
CA LEU A 266 -16.18 14.67 -16.40
C LEU A 266 -17.34 15.09 -17.29
N THR A 267 -17.42 16.36 -17.69
CA THR A 267 -18.48 16.85 -18.58
C THR A 267 -18.49 16.13 -19.92
N LYS A 268 -17.32 15.90 -20.51
CA LYS A 268 -17.18 15.12 -21.75
C LYS A 268 -17.64 13.67 -21.56
N SER A 269 -17.20 13.03 -20.47
CA SER A 269 -17.60 11.66 -20.12
C SER A 269 -19.11 11.50 -19.95
N ILE A 270 -19.74 12.43 -19.21
CA ILE A 270 -21.20 12.46 -18.99
C ILE A 270 -21.96 12.54 -20.32
N LYS A 271 -21.54 13.44 -21.23
CA LYS A 271 -22.15 13.58 -22.55
C LYS A 271 -22.02 12.29 -23.38
N THR A 272 -20.87 11.62 -23.29
CA THR A 272 -20.68 10.33 -23.95
C THR A 272 -21.60 9.25 -23.38
N MET A 273 -21.78 9.16 -22.06
CA MET A 273 -22.72 8.22 -21.45
C MET A 273 -24.17 8.52 -21.86
N GLU A 274 -24.57 9.78 -21.83
CA GLU A 274 -25.92 10.24 -22.19
C GLU A 274 -26.30 9.88 -23.64
N ASN A 275 -25.35 9.94 -24.57
CA ASN A 275 -25.59 9.54 -25.97
C ASN A 275 -25.71 8.02 -26.17
N ASN A 276 -25.24 7.22 -25.21
CA ASN A 276 -25.03 5.78 -25.37
C ASN A 276 -25.84 4.90 -24.39
N ILE A 277 -26.67 5.49 -23.50
CA ILE A 277 -27.47 4.78 -22.48
C ILE A 277 -28.73 4.14 -23.05
#